data_AF-A0A349ET96-F1
#
_entry.id   AF-A0A349ET96-F1
#
_cell.length_a   1.000
_cell.length_b   1.000
_cell.length_c   1.000
_cell.angle_alpha   90.00
_cell.angle_beta   90.00
_cell.angle_gamma   90.00
#
_symmetry.space_group_name_H-M   'P 1'
#
loop_
_entity.id
_entity.type
_entity.pdbx_description
1 polymer ?
#
loop_
_entity_poly.entity_id
_entity_poly.type
_entity_poly.pdbx_seq_one_letter_code
_entity_poly.pdbx_strand_id
1 'polypeptide(L)'
;MEKIKKKLDELTKAKLIYSIELALFAIVFIVLGILNLLKVIVLKDWRLTLFLWLTSIGGFILIIDLIWILLSPKRKAKNCLLDKILLIPSALFLSSLSIYQLANGISSFVYWELGSGFIYFGLVYTFEAIYHWFYPVPGLLEEEKEETKNETENNEKNEEK
;
A
#
# COMPACT_ATOMS: atom_id res chain seq x y z
N MET A 1 20.24 -28.27 -10.17
CA MET A 1 18.91 -27.96 -10.75
C MET A 1 17.80 -27.92 -9.69
N GLU A 2 17.79 -28.81 -8.69
CA GLU A 2 16.77 -28.76 -7.61
C GLU A 2 16.74 -27.45 -6.85
N LYS A 3 17.89 -26.87 -6.47
CA LYS A 3 17.94 -25.55 -5.80
C LYS A 3 17.29 -24.44 -6.63
N ILE A 4 17.48 -24.42 -7.96
CA ILE A 4 16.87 -23.40 -8.83
C ILE A 4 15.35 -23.59 -8.93
N LYS A 5 14.87 -24.84 -8.99
CA LYS A 5 13.43 -25.16 -8.98
C LYS A 5 12.76 -24.79 -7.64
N LYS A 6 13.41 -25.08 -6.51
CA LYS A 6 12.91 -24.71 -5.17
C LYS A 6 12.86 -23.19 -4.97
N LYS A 7 13.86 -22.46 -5.49
CA LYS A 7 13.96 -20.99 -5.42
C LYS A 7 12.87 -20.28 -6.24
N LEU A 8 12.60 -20.77 -7.47
CA LEU A 8 11.50 -20.25 -8.27
C LEU A 8 10.15 -20.43 -7.55
N ASP A 9 10.01 -21.50 -6.76
CA ASP A 9 8.79 -21.81 -6.01
C ASP A 9 8.59 -20.87 -4.79
N GLU A 10 9.65 -20.46 -4.10
CA GLU A 10 9.56 -19.52 -2.96
C GLU A 10 9.21 -18.10 -3.40
N LEU A 11 9.87 -17.57 -4.44
CA LEU A 11 9.53 -16.26 -5.00
C LEU A 11 8.08 -16.24 -5.54
N THR A 12 7.63 -17.34 -6.15
CA THR A 12 6.25 -17.46 -6.64
C THR A 12 5.24 -17.47 -5.49
N LYS A 13 5.56 -18.15 -4.37
CA LYS A 13 4.73 -18.10 -3.16
C LYS A 13 4.67 -16.70 -2.55
N ALA A 14 5.80 -16.01 -2.45
CA ALA A 14 5.86 -14.65 -1.92
C ALA A 14 5.02 -13.67 -2.76
N LYS A 15 5.15 -13.72 -4.09
CA LYS A 15 4.29 -12.96 -5.02
C LYS A 15 2.81 -13.28 -4.82
N LEU A 16 2.47 -14.56 -4.73
CA LEU A 16 1.09 -15.01 -4.55
C LEU A 16 0.48 -14.49 -3.25
N ILE A 17 1.20 -14.62 -2.14
CA ILE A 17 0.74 -14.14 -0.83
C ILE A 17 0.50 -12.63 -0.88
N TYR A 18 1.47 -11.87 -1.40
CA TYR A 18 1.36 -10.41 -1.50
C TYR A 18 0.20 -9.97 -2.40
N SER A 19 0.04 -10.57 -3.59
CA SER A 19 -1.06 -10.26 -4.49
C SER A 19 -2.44 -10.62 -3.89
N ILE A 20 -2.54 -11.73 -3.15
CA ILE A 20 -3.79 -12.12 -2.47
C ILE A 20 -4.12 -11.13 -1.35
N GLU A 21 -3.14 -10.72 -0.56
CA GLU A 21 -3.33 -9.73 0.51
C GLU A 21 -3.87 -8.41 -0.05
N LEU A 22 -3.26 -7.90 -1.13
CA LEU A 22 -3.75 -6.70 -1.82
C LEU A 22 -5.17 -6.87 -2.36
N ALA A 23 -5.50 -8.02 -2.95
CA ALA A 23 -6.83 -8.30 -3.45
C ALA A 23 -7.89 -8.36 -2.33
N LEU A 24 -7.54 -8.92 -1.16
CA LEU A 24 -8.43 -8.93 0.01
C LEU A 24 -8.70 -7.52 0.52
N PHE A 25 -7.66 -6.69 0.65
CA PHE A 25 -7.84 -5.29 1.03
C PHE A 25 -8.66 -4.52 0.00
N ALA A 26 -8.47 -4.79 -1.30
CA ALA A 26 -9.25 -4.17 -2.36
C ALA A 26 -10.75 -4.43 -2.20
N ILE A 27 -11.14 -5.70 -1.97
CA ILE A 27 -12.54 -6.08 -1.75
C ILE A 27 -13.11 -5.37 -0.52
N VAL A 28 -12.37 -5.37 0.60
CA VAL A 28 -12.80 -4.71 1.84
C VAL A 28 -13.03 -3.22 1.60
N PHE A 29 -12.11 -2.53 0.93
CA PHE A 29 -12.26 -1.11 0.64
C PHE A 29 -13.38 -0.81 -0.35
N ILE A 30 -13.59 -1.60 -1.40
CA ILE A 30 -14.72 -1.42 -2.31
C ILE A 30 -16.05 -1.55 -1.57
N VAL A 31 -16.20 -2.59 -0.74
CA VAL A 31 -17.42 -2.83 0.03
C VAL A 31 -17.67 -1.68 1.00
N LEU A 32 -16.66 -1.28 1.79
CA LEU A 32 -16.78 -0.14 2.70
C LEU A 32 -17.10 1.15 1.95
N GLY A 33 -16.50 1.36 0.78
CA GLY A 33 -16.73 2.51 -0.07
C GLY A 33 -18.19 2.60 -0.53
N ILE A 34 -18.74 1.52 -1.07
CA ILE A 34 -20.15 1.44 -1.50
C ILE A 34 -21.09 1.68 -0.32
N LEU A 35 -20.83 1.06 0.84
CA LEU A 35 -21.68 1.21 2.02
C LEU A 35 -21.69 2.65 2.55
N ASN A 36 -20.57 3.36 2.49
CA ASN A 36 -20.49 4.78 2.85
C ASN A 36 -21.20 5.67 1.82
N LEU A 37 -21.03 5.41 0.52
CA LEU A 37 -21.71 6.17 -0.54
C LEU A 37 -23.24 6.04 -0.45
N LEU A 38 -23.74 4.84 -0.16
CA LEU A 38 -25.16 4.58 0.05
C LEU A 38 -25.67 5.06 1.42
N LYS A 39 -24.80 5.58 2.28
CA LYS A 39 -25.11 6.01 3.65
C LYS A 39 -25.79 4.92 4.50
N VAL A 40 -25.51 3.66 4.18
CA VAL A 40 -25.97 2.50 4.97
C VAL A 40 -25.26 2.50 6.33
N ILE A 41 -24.00 2.92 6.35
CA ILE A 41 -23.23 3.12 7.59
C ILE A 41 -23.36 4.57 8.02
N VAL A 42 -24.04 4.80 9.14
CA VAL A 42 -24.07 6.10 9.81
C VAL A 42 -23.01 6.10 10.90
N LEU A 43 -21.97 6.91 10.71
CA LEU A 43 -20.88 7.04 11.66
C LEU A 43 -21.23 8.11 12.70
N LYS A 44 -20.86 7.85 13.97
CA LYS A 44 -20.93 8.86 15.03
C LYS A 44 -19.92 9.97 14.74
N ASP A 45 -20.26 11.20 15.12
CA ASP A 45 -19.46 12.41 14.85
C ASP A 45 -18.00 12.27 15.27
N TRP A 46 -17.72 11.71 16.45
CA TRP A 46 -16.34 11.54 16.92
C TRP A 46 -15.50 10.64 15.99
N ARG A 47 -16.10 9.63 15.35
CA ARG A 47 -15.41 8.74 14.41
C ARG A 47 -15.13 9.46 13.10
N LEU A 48 -16.05 10.30 12.64
CA LEU A 48 -15.87 11.15 11.47
C LEU A 48 -14.72 12.14 11.71
N THR A 49 -14.72 12.82 12.85
CA THR A 49 -13.64 13.75 13.22
C THR A 49 -12.28 13.03 13.28
N LEU A 50 -12.22 11.86 13.90
CA LEU A 50 -11.00 11.05 13.95
C LEU A 50 -10.53 10.64 12.55
N PHE A 51 -11.46 10.23 11.68
CA PHE A 51 -11.13 9.88 10.31
C PHE A 51 -10.53 11.07 9.55
N LEU A 52 -11.14 12.25 9.63
CA LEU A 52 -10.66 13.46 8.96
C LEU A 52 -9.24 13.84 9.44
N TRP A 53 -8.95 13.68 10.72
CA TRP A 53 -7.58 13.87 11.23
C TRP A 53 -6.60 12.86 10.64
N LEU A 54 -6.99 11.58 10.60
CA LEU A 54 -6.17 10.51 10.05
C LEU A 54 -5.87 10.71 8.57
N THR A 55 -6.85 11.08 7.75
CA THR A 55 -6.65 11.32 6.31
C THR A 55 -5.87 12.59 6.04
N SER A 56 -6.04 13.63 6.85
CA SER A 56 -5.24 14.85 6.76
C SER A 56 -3.76 14.54 7.00
N ILE A 57 -3.45 13.92 8.14
CA ILE A 57 -2.06 13.58 8.52
C ILE A 57 -1.48 12.52 7.57
N GLY A 58 -2.26 11.47 7.27
CA GLY A 58 -1.85 10.40 6.38
C GLY A 58 -1.52 10.89 4.97
N GLY A 59 -2.30 11.83 4.42
CA GLY A 59 -2.01 12.43 3.13
C GLY A 59 -0.68 13.18 3.09
N PHE A 60 -0.36 13.97 4.14
CA PHE A 60 0.95 14.62 4.24
C PHE A 60 2.10 13.60 4.33
N ILE A 61 1.94 12.54 5.11
CA ILE A 61 2.96 11.49 5.24
C ILE A 61 3.22 10.83 3.88
N LEU A 62 2.19 10.53 3.10
CA LEU A 62 2.34 9.93 1.76
C LEU A 62 3.12 10.84 0.80
N ILE A 63 2.85 12.16 0.83
CA ILE A 63 3.56 13.13 0.00
C ILE A 63 5.03 13.25 0.43
N ILE A 64 5.28 13.35 1.74
CA ILE A 64 6.65 13.42 2.28
C ILE A 64 7.43 12.16 1.95
N ASP A 65 6.82 10.97 2.08
CA ASP A 65 7.46 9.70 1.76
C ASP A 65 7.80 9.62 0.27
N LEU A 66 6.92 10.06 -0.63
CA LEU A 66 7.24 10.13 -2.06
C LEU A 66 8.45 11.05 -2.33
N ILE A 67 8.45 12.26 -1.76
CA ILE A 67 9.58 13.19 -1.90
C ILE A 67 10.87 12.54 -1.40
N TRP A 68 10.81 11.83 -0.27
CA TRP A 68 11.95 11.15 0.30
C TRP A 68 12.48 10.01 -0.59
N ILE A 69 11.59 9.24 -1.21
CA ILE A 69 11.96 8.18 -2.16
C ILE A 69 12.61 8.78 -3.41
N LEU A 70 12.13 9.93 -3.89
CA LEU A 70 12.73 10.62 -5.03
C LEU A 70 14.14 11.15 -4.72
N LEU A 71 14.37 11.62 -3.49
CA LEU A 71 15.67 12.15 -3.06
C LEU A 71 16.68 11.07 -2.66
N SER A 72 16.22 9.91 -2.19
CA SER A 72 17.10 8.86 -1.66
C SER A 72 17.19 7.65 -2.58
N PRO A 73 18.34 7.42 -3.25
CA PRO A 73 18.52 6.25 -4.12
C PRO A 73 18.42 4.92 -3.36
N LYS A 74 18.80 4.92 -2.07
CA LYS A 74 18.68 3.73 -1.20
C LYS A 74 17.21 3.33 -0.97
N ARG A 75 16.30 4.29 -0.80
CA ARG A 75 14.87 3.99 -0.62
C ARG A 75 14.18 3.62 -1.92
N LYS A 76 14.61 4.21 -3.04
CA LYS A 76 14.12 3.89 -4.38
C LYS A 76 14.35 2.43 -4.76
N ALA A 77 15.43 1.82 -4.27
CA ALA A 77 15.73 0.41 -4.53
C ALA A 77 14.77 -0.56 -3.81
N LYS A 78 14.17 -0.14 -2.68
CA LYS A 78 13.26 -0.96 -1.86
C LYS A 78 11.78 -0.73 -2.13
N ASN A 79 11.42 0.40 -2.71
CA ASN A 79 10.02 0.80 -2.91
C ASN A 79 9.65 0.83 -4.38
N CYS A 80 8.43 0.39 -4.69
CA CYS A 80 7.85 0.61 -6.00
C CYS A 80 7.38 2.08 -6.11
N LEU A 81 7.94 2.82 -7.07
CA LEU A 81 7.53 4.21 -7.33
C LEU A 81 6.09 4.30 -7.86
N LEU A 82 5.65 3.29 -8.62
CA LEU A 82 4.32 3.25 -9.22
C LEU A 82 3.24 3.31 -8.14
N ASP A 83 3.34 2.47 -7.13
CA ASP A 83 2.39 2.37 -6.01
C ASP A 83 2.27 3.71 -5.29
N LYS A 84 3.41 4.36 -5.01
CA LYS A 84 3.45 5.67 -4.36
C LYS A 84 2.79 6.75 -5.21
N ILE A 85 3.03 6.74 -6.52
CA ILE A 85 2.41 7.69 -7.45
C ILE A 85 0.89 7.45 -7.54
N LEU A 86 0.44 6.21 -7.56
CA LEU A 86 -0.98 5.87 -7.60
C LEU A 86 -1.72 6.32 -6.34
N LEU A 87 -1.04 6.43 -5.19
CA LEU A 87 -1.64 6.92 -3.95
C LEU A 87 -1.66 8.46 -3.82
N ILE A 88 -0.91 9.20 -4.64
CA ILE A 88 -0.85 10.68 -4.59
C ILE A 88 -2.21 11.34 -4.85
N PRO A 89 -3.00 10.96 -5.88
CA PRO A 89 -4.31 11.56 -6.11
C PRO A 89 -5.24 11.43 -4.90
N SER A 90 -5.29 10.27 -4.25
CA SER A 90 -6.04 10.09 -3.01
C SER A 90 -5.50 10.92 -1.86
N ALA A 91 -4.17 11.02 -1.72
CA ALA A 91 -3.56 11.84 -0.67
C ALA A 91 -3.94 13.31 -0.83
N LEU A 92 -3.85 13.86 -2.04
CA LEU A 92 -4.21 15.25 -2.33
C LEU A 92 -5.70 15.51 -2.15
N PHE A 93 -6.55 14.62 -2.67
CA PHE A 93 -8.00 14.76 -2.59
C PHE A 93 -8.49 14.66 -1.14
N LEU A 94 -8.15 13.58 -0.44
CA LEU A 94 -8.64 13.33 0.92
C LEU A 94 -8.04 14.33 1.92
N SER A 95 -6.74 14.61 1.88
CA SER A 95 -6.16 15.55 2.86
C SER A 95 -6.72 16.96 2.70
N SER A 96 -6.86 17.46 1.47
CA SER A 96 -7.37 18.81 1.24
C SER A 96 -8.82 18.96 1.69
N LEU A 97 -9.67 17.99 1.36
CA LEU A 97 -11.07 18.00 1.79
C LEU A 97 -11.21 17.79 3.29
N SER A 98 -10.40 16.91 3.88
CA SER A 98 -10.42 16.66 5.31
C SER A 98 -10.02 17.90 6.11
N ILE A 99 -9.00 18.64 5.69
CA ILE A 99 -8.62 19.92 6.30
C ILE A 99 -9.75 20.94 6.15
N TYR A 100 -10.35 21.02 4.96
CA TYR A 100 -11.47 21.94 4.71
C TYR A 100 -12.67 21.65 5.64
N GLN A 101 -13.05 20.38 5.81
CA GLN A 101 -14.15 19.98 6.70
C GLN A 101 -13.80 20.15 8.18
N LEU A 102 -12.55 19.91 8.59
CA LEU A 102 -12.11 20.21 9.95
C LEU A 102 -12.18 21.71 10.27
N ALA A 103 -11.89 22.58 9.29
CA ALA A 103 -11.93 24.03 9.47
C ALA A 103 -13.35 24.62 9.42
N ASN A 104 -14.22 24.11 8.55
CA ASN A 104 -15.55 24.69 8.29
C ASN A 104 -16.72 23.91 8.92
N GLY A 105 -16.43 22.77 9.55
CA GLY A 105 -17.43 21.87 10.12
C GLY A 105 -17.71 20.65 9.24
N ILE A 106 -18.04 19.54 9.89
CA ILE A 106 -18.29 18.25 9.23
C ILE A 106 -19.66 18.30 8.55
N SER A 107 -19.67 18.18 7.23
CA SER A 107 -20.88 18.20 6.43
C SER A 107 -21.31 16.79 6.03
N SER A 108 -22.53 16.64 5.51
CA SER A 108 -23.00 15.35 4.98
C SER A 108 -22.22 14.86 3.75
N PHE A 109 -21.35 15.71 3.17
CA PHE A 109 -20.44 15.36 2.09
C PHE A 109 -19.32 14.42 2.55
N VAL A 110 -19.02 14.33 3.86
CA VAL A 110 -17.99 13.44 4.41
C VAL A 110 -18.18 11.97 4.03
N TYR A 111 -19.44 11.52 3.89
CA TYR A 111 -19.74 10.16 3.46
C TYR A 111 -19.34 9.91 2.00
N TRP A 112 -19.44 10.94 1.16
CA TRP A 112 -18.99 10.87 -0.22
C TRP A 112 -17.47 10.90 -0.34
N GLU A 113 -16.80 11.77 0.43
CA GLU A 113 -15.34 11.80 0.58
C GLU A 113 -14.79 10.43 1.03
N LEU A 114 -15.35 9.87 2.11
CA LEU A 114 -15.03 8.53 2.62
C LEU A 114 -15.24 7.45 1.56
N GLY A 115 -16.44 7.41 0.98
CA GLY A 115 -16.84 6.37 0.05
C GLY A 115 -15.98 6.37 -1.22
N SER A 116 -15.76 7.55 -1.81
CA SER A 116 -14.91 7.72 -2.98
C SER A 116 -13.44 7.40 -2.68
N GLY A 117 -12.92 7.80 -1.52
CA GLY A 117 -11.56 7.47 -1.08
C GLY A 117 -11.34 5.96 -0.97
N PHE A 118 -12.26 5.24 -0.32
CA PHE A 118 -12.18 3.78 -0.21
C PHE A 118 -12.30 3.08 -1.56
N ILE A 119 -13.20 3.52 -2.44
CA ILE A 119 -13.30 2.96 -3.80
C ILE A 119 -11.99 3.17 -4.55
N TYR A 120 -11.40 4.36 -4.46
CA TYR A 120 -10.12 4.64 -5.10
C TYR A 120 -9.00 3.72 -4.59
N PHE A 121 -8.86 3.57 -3.26
CA PHE A 121 -7.90 2.62 -2.69
C PHE A 121 -8.15 1.20 -3.14
N GLY A 122 -9.41 0.78 -3.22
CA GLY A 122 -9.78 -0.53 -3.73
C GLY A 122 -9.36 -0.75 -5.19
N LEU A 123 -9.53 0.25 -6.05
CA LEU A 123 -9.08 0.20 -7.44
C LEU A 123 -7.55 0.16 -7.56
N VAL A 124 -6.85 0.97 -6.77
CA VAL A 124 -5.39 0.98 -6.73
C VAL A 124 -4.87 -0.39 -6.29
N TYR A 125 -5.41 -0.97 -5.21
CA TYR A 125 -4.97 -2.28 -4.72
C TYR A 125 -5.34 -3.42 -5.67
N THR A 126 -6.46 -3.32 -6.38
CA THR A 126 -6.79 -4.27 -7.44
C THR A 126 -5.73 -4.23 -8.55
N PHE A 127 -5.36 -3.02 -8.97
CA PHE A 127 -4.32 -2.82 -9.97
C PHE A 127 -2.95 -3.34 -9.49
N GLU A 128 -2.54 -2.98 -8.28
CA GLU A 128 -1.27 -3.43 -7.66
C GLU A 128 -1.22 -4.95 -7.52
N ALA A 129 -2.32 -5.59 -7.12
CA ALA A 129 -2.40 -7.05 -7.00
C ALA A 129 -2.11 -7.76 -8.34
N ILE A 130 -2.68 -7.23 -9.43
CA ILE A 130 -2.45 -7.73 -10.80
C ILE A 130 -1.04 -7.38 -11.27
N TYR A 131 -0.59 -6.15 -11.05
CA TYR A 131 0.72 -5.68 -11.51
C TYR A 131 1.87 -6.46 -10.85
N HIS A 132 1.82 -6.66 -9.53
CA HIS A 132 2.90 -7.32 -8.80
C HIS A 132 2.98 -8.83 -8.98
N TRP A 133 1.92 -9.44 -9.52
CA TRP A 133 1.99 -10.80 -10.02
C TRP A 133 3.04 -10.93 -11.14
N PHE A 134 3.07 -9.97 -12.06
CA PHE A 134 4.02 -9.94 -13.18
C PHE A 134 5.34 -9.24 -12.81
N TYR A 135 5.27 -8.15 -12.05
CA TYR A 135 6.40 -7.30 -11.69
C TYR A 135 6.55 -7.21 -10.15
N PRO A 136 7.25 -8.17 -9.52
CA PRO A 136 7.42 -8.17 -8.06
C PRO A 136 7.99 -6.87 -7.53
N VAL A 137 7.58 -6.51 -6.31
CA VAL A 137 8.06 -5.33 -5.61
C VAL A 137 9.59 -5.40 -5.47
N PRO A 138 10.34 -4.32 -5.74
CA PRO A 138 11.79 -4.31 -5.63
C PRO A 138 12.33 -4.79 -4.26
N GLY A 139 11.63 -4.50 -3.17
CA GLY A 139 11.98 -4.98 -1.83
C GLY A 139 12.01 -6.51 -1.70
N LEU A 140 11.06 -7.22 -2.31
CA LEU A 140 11.02 -8.70 -2.31
C LEU A 140 12.25 -9.29 -3.02
N LEU A 141 12.75 -8.60 -4.05
CA LEU A 141 13.93 -9.03 -4.80
C LEU A 141 15.25 -8.74 -4.06
N GLU A 142 15.29 -7.75 -3.16
CA GLU A 142 16.46 -7.46 -2.34
C GLU A 142 16.57 -8.43 -1.16
N GLU A 143 15.47 -8.74 -0.48
CA GLU A 143 15.43 -9.73 0.60
C GLU A 143 15.90 -11.11 0.09
N GLU A 144 15.43 -11.52 -1.09
CA GLU A 144 15.85 -12.78 -1.72
C GLU A 144 17.37 -12.79 -2.02
N LYS A 145 17.95 -11.66 -2.43
CA LYS A 145 19.40 -11.55 -2.69
C LYS A 145 20.23 -11.57 -1.40
N GLU A 146 19.75 -10.96 -0.33
CA GLU A 146 20.42 -10.96 0.97
C GLU A 146 20.38 -12.35 1.61
N GLU A 147 19.24 -13.04 1.57
CA GLU A 147 19.13 -14.45 2.01
C GLU A 147 20.10 -15.35 1.24
N THR A 148 20.18 -15.18 -0.08
CA THR A 148 21.09 -15.97 -0.91
C THR A 148 22.56 -15.74 -0.56
N LYS A 149 22.96 -14.49 -0.26
CA LYS A 149 24.34 -14.20 0.17
C LYS A 149 24.66 -14.83 1.52
N ASN A 150 23.77 -14.70 2.49
CA ASN A 150 23.95 -15.25 3.83
C ASN A 150 24.02 -16.79 3.84
N GLU A 151 23.22 -17.46 3.00
CA GLU A 151 23.31 -18.92 2.81
C GLU A 151 24.64 -19.35 2.17
N THR A 152 25.19 -18.54 1.26
CA THR A 152 26.45 -18.87 0.59
C THR A 152 27.63 -18.68 1.54
N GLU A 153 27.67 -17.57 2.29
CA GLU A 153 28.71 -17.31 3.29
C GLU A 153 28.69 -18.32 4.47
N ASN A 154 27.50 -18.78 4.89
CA ASN A 154 27.39 -19.81 5.93
C ASN A 154 27.82 -21.19 5.44
N ASN A 155 27.64 -21.52 4.15
CA ASN A 155 28.13 -22.78 3.60
C ASN A 155 29.65 -22.75 3.43
N GLU A 156 30.23 -21.64 2.95
CA GLU A 156 31.69 -21.48 2.83
C GLU A 156 32.40 -21.57 4.21
N LYS A 157 31.83 -20.93 5.25
CA LYS A 157 32.37 -21.03 6.63
C LYS A 157 32.26 -22.42 7.26
N ASN A 158 31.32 -23.25 6.80
CA ASN A 158 31.16 -24.61 7.29
C ASN A 158 32.05 -25.62 6.53
N GLU A 159 32.50 -25.29 5.31
CA GLU A 159 33.46 -26.10 4.55
C GLU A 159 34.92 -25.82 4.93
N GLU A 160 35.23 -24.67 5.54
CA GLU A 160 36.56 -24.33 6.08
C GLU A 160 36.86 -24.87 7.49
N LYS A 161 35.94 -25.59 8.12
CA LYS A 161 36.11 -26.25 9.45
C LYS A 161 36.23 -27.76 9.33
#